data_AF-A0A1Y2D3F5-F1
#
_entry.id   AF-A0A1Y2D3F5-F1
#
_cell.length_a   1.000
_cell.length_b   1.000
_cell.length_c   1.000
_cell.angle_alpha   90.00
_cell.angle_beta   90.00
_cell.angle_gamma   90.00
#
_symmetry.space_group_name_H-M   'P 1'
#
loop_
_entity.id
_entity.type
_entity.pdbx_description
1 polymer ?
#
loop_
_entity_poly.entity_id
_entity_poly.type
_entity_poly.pdbx_seq_one_letter_code
_entity_poly.pdbx_strand_id
1 'polypeptide(L)'
;MAQSFDWYISPTDRFTYEEKFPNFCNDEDEVQMSSLEPLYQTSHLSQSEFAQIWTLVSLGNTSINKEQFIYFQHKAESKLYTRYVPGTRDIAASAWKDAAQLQEEIIVVEKDIVSFEETRVEAEAKLADLTQTSDEMNGLAGYKKTT
;
A
#
# COMPACT_ATOMS: atom_id res chain seq x y z
N MET A 1 -15.60 -7.41 18.70
CA MET A 1 -15.80 -7.96 17.35
C MET A 1 -14.57 -8.79 17.03
N ALA A 2 -14.72 -10.09 16.74
CA ALA A 2 -13.61 -10.93 16.34
C ALA A 2 -13.08 -10.41 15.00
N GLN A 3 -11.81 -10.00 14.94
CA GLN A 3 -11.19 -9.67 13.66
C GLN A 3 -11.22 -10.94 12.82
N SER A 4 -11.98 -10.91 11.73
CA SER A 4 -12.07 -12.02 10.78
C SER A 4 -10.67 -12.30 10.26
N PHE A 5 -10.08 -13.40 10.73
CA PHE A 5 -8.74 -13.78 10.34
C PHE A 5 -8.80 -14.31 8.92
N ASP A 6 -8.31 -13.53 7.96
CA ASP A 6 -8.26 -13.96 6.58
C ASP A 6 -7.07 -14.92 6.41
N TRP A 7 -7.40 -16.19 6.15
CA TRP A 7 -6.45 -17.26 5.83
C TRP A 7 -6.18 -17.36 4.32
N TYR A 8 -6.83 -16.50 3.53
CA TYR A 8 -6.69 -16.53 2.08
C TYR A 8 -5.35 -15.93 1.64
N ILE A 9 -4.59 -16.74 0.91
CA ILE A 9 -3.39 -16.32 0.18
C ILE A 9 -3.72 -16.50 -1.30
N SER A 10 -3.58 -15.44 -2.10
CA SER A 10 -3.78 -15.51 -3.55
C SER A 10 -2.88 -16.61 -4.13
N PRO A 11 -3.35 -17.44 -5.08
CA PRO A 11 -2.51 -18.44 -5.72
C PRO A 11 -1.22 -17.84 -6.30
N THR A 12 -1.30 -16.64 -6.87
CA THR A 12 -0.14 -15.92 -7.42
C THR A 12 0.90 -15.58 -6.35
N ASP A 13 0.45 -15.06 -5.20
CA ASP A 13 1.33 -14.70 -4.09
C ASP A 13 1.95 -15.97 -3.51
N ARG A 14 1.16 -17.03 -3.35
CA ARG A 14 1.64 -18.34 -2.92
C ARG A 14 2.76 -18.84 -3.82
N PHE A 15 2.58 -18.85 -5.15
CA PHE A 15 3.64 -19.28 -6.07
C PHE A 15 4.91 -18.44 -5.94
N THR A 16 4.76 -17.13 -5.79
CA THR A 16 5.88 -16.20 -5.61
C THR A 16 6.66 -16.51 -4.33
N TYR A 17 5.96 -16.83 -3.24
CA TYR A 17 6.58 -17.15 -1.96
C TYR A 17 7.24 -18.53 -1.99
N GLU A 18 6.60 -19.50 -2.66
CA GLU A 18 7.16 -20.84 -2.87
C GLU A 18 8.45 -20.82 -3.70
N GLU A 19 8.55 -19.95 -4.71
CA GLU A 19 9.76 -19.76 -5.50
C GLU A 19 10.91 -19.15 -4.68
N LYS A 20 10.58 -18.31 -3.69
CA LYS A 20 11.57 -17.69 -2.80
C LYS A 20 12.06 -18.64 -1.72
N PHE A 21 11.25 -19.61 -1.30
CA PHE A 21 11.55 -20.57 -0.24
C PHE A 21 12.94 -21.23 -0.34
N PRO A 22 13.36 -21.83 -1.48
CA PRO A 22 14.66 -22.49 -1.59
C PRO A 22 15.86 -21.56 -1.38
N ASN A 23 15.70 -20.23 -1.53
CA ASN A 23 16.79 -19.28 -1.30
C ASN A 23 17.09 -19.07 0.19
N PHE A 24 16.15 -19.40 1.07
CA PHE A 24 16.24 -19.18 2.52
C PHE A 24 16.33 -20.48 3.32
N CYS A 25 16.24 -21.61 2.62
CA CYS A 25 16.08 -22.92 3.20
C CYS A 25 17.43 -23.63 3.39
N ASN A 26 17.56 -24.38 4.49
CA ASN A 26 18.70 -25.26 4.73
C ASN A 26 18.45 -26.66 4.12
N ASP A 27 19.45 -27.55 4.17
CA ASP A 27 19.39 -28.91 3.59
C ASP A 27 18.21 -29.79 4.08
N GLU A 28 17.53 -29.41 5.15
CA GLU A 28 16.40 -30.13 5.75
C GLU A 28 15.00 -29.58 5.39
N ASP A 29 14.88 -28.73 4.36
CA ASP A 29 13.61 -28.08 4.02
C ASP A 29 13.06 -27.16 5.15
N GLU A 30 13.95 -26.63 5.99
CA GLU A 30 13.64 -25.76 7.12
C GLU A 30 14.30 -24.38 6.98
N VAL A 31 13.58 -23.34 7.42
CA VAL A 31 14.06 -21.95 7.43
C VAL A 31 14.28 -21.50 8.87
N GLN A 32 15.47 -21.00 9.16
CA GLN A 32 15.82 -20.42 10.46
C GLN A 32 15.65 -18.90 10.44
N MET A 33 15.48 -18.30 11.62
CA MET A 33 15.33 -16.84 11.76
C MET A 33 16.53 -16.07 11.19
N SER A 34 17.75 -16.60 11.36
CA SER A 34 19.00 -16.02 10.85
C SER A 34 19.03 -15.94 9.32
N SER A 35 18.45 -16.92 8.63
CA SER A 35 18.39 -16.94 7.17
C SER A 35 17.48 -15.84 6.61
N LEU A 36 16.57 -15.30 7.41
CA LEU A 36 15.61 -14.26 7.00
C LEU A 36 16.14 -12.82 7.15
N GLU A 37 17.39 -12.63 7.57
CA GLU A 37 18.04 -11.32 7.65
C GLU A 37 17.94 -10.52 6.33
N PRO A 38 18.17 -11.09 5.13
CA PRO A 38 18.03 -10.37 3.87
C PRO A 38 16.58 -9.94 3.62
N LEU A 39 15.62 -10.79 4.01
CA LEU A 39 14.19 -10.48 3.88
C LEU A 39 13.81 -9.33 4.81
N TYR A 40 14.33 -9.30 6.04
CA TYR A 40 14.16 -8.19 6.97
C TYR A 40 14.64 -6.86 6.37
N GLN A 41 15.80 -6.83 5.72
CA GLN A 41 16.32 -5.60 5.09
C GLN A 41 15.43 -5.08 3.95
N THR A 42 14.78 -5.98 3.22
CA THR A 42 13.83 -5.61 2.16
C THR A 42 12.44 -5.26 2.68
N SER A 43 12.03 -5.86 3.80
CA SER A 43 10.76 -5.59 4.44
C SER A 43 10.92 -4.32 5.28
N HIS A 44 10.23 -3.22 4.94
CA HIS A 44 10.26 -1.99 5.73
C HIS A 44 9.55 -2.10 7.11
N LEU A 45 9.63 -3.28 7.74
CA LEU A 45 9.05 -3.64 9.01
C LEU A 45 9.99 -3.26 10.15
N SER A 46 9.43 -2.85 11.29
CA SER A 46 10.23 -2.67 12.50
C SER A 46 10.68 -4.03 13.06
N GLN A 47 11.80 -4.06 13.78
CA GLN A 47 12.33 -5.28 14.39
C GLN A 47 11.30 -5.95 15.33
N SER A 48 10.50 -5.15 16.04
CA SER A 48 9.43 -5.63 16.93
C SER A 48 8.31 -6.32 16.14
N GLU A 49 7.87 -5.74 15.02
CA GLU A 49 6.84 -6.33 14.16
C GLU A 49 7.34 -7.64 13.54
N PHE A 50 8.57 -7.66 13.04
CA PHE A 50 9.18 -8.85 12.44
C PHE A 50 9.28 -10.00 13.45
N ALA A 51 9.75 -9.71 14.67
CA ALA A 51 9.84 -10.70 15.75
C ALA A 51 8.45 -11.22 16.20
N GLN A 52 7.43 -10.36 16.24
CA GLN A 52 6.06 -10.76 16.55
C GLN A 52 5.48 -11.70 15.48
N ILE A 53 5.65 -11.35 14.20
CA ILE A 53 5.19 -12.20 13.09
C ILE A 53 5.92 -13.54 13.13
N TRP A 54 7.24 -13.53 13.32
CA TRP A 54 8.04 -14.75 13.47
C TRP A 54 7.51 -15.64 14.60
N THR A 55 7.31 -15.07 15.79
CA THR A 55 6.80 -15.80 16.96
C THR A 55 5.42 -16.42 16.69
N LEU A 56 4.57 -15.70 15.97
CA LEU A 56 3.23 -16.16 15.61
C LEU A 56 3.26 -17.33 14.62
N VAL A 57 4.19 -17.31 13.67
CA VAL A 57 4.34 -18.37 12.66
C VAL A 57 5.08 -19.59 13.20
N SER A 58 6.15 -19.38 13.95
CA SER A 58 7.00 -20.45 14.45
C SER A 58 6.35 -21.25 15.57
N LEU A 59 5.31 -20.71 16.22
CA LEU A 59 4.62 -21.34 17.35
C LEU A 59 5.58 -21.81 18.46
N GLY A 60 6.72 -21.10 18.62
CA GLY A 60 7.77 -21.45 19.58
C GLY A 60 8.88 -22.37 19.05
N ASN A 61 8.81 -22.78 17.78
CA ASN A 61 9.88 -23.55 17.13
C ASN A 61 11.05 -22.64 16.71
N THR A 62 12.23 -23.24 16.59
CA THR A 62 13.46 -22.58 16.12
C THR A 62 13.54 -22.46 14.59
N SER A 63 12.78 -23.28 13.88
CA SER A 63 12.69 -23.35 12.44
C SER A 63 11.24 -23.38 11.97
N ILE A 64 11.02 -22.96 10.72
CA ILE A 64 9.72 -22.96 10.07
C ILE A 64 9.77 -23.78 8.78
N ASN A 65 8.67 -24.49 8.49
CA ASN A 65 8.50 -25.25 7.26
C ASN A 65 8.04 -24.36 6.08
N LYS A 66 7.92 -24.95 4.88
CA LYS A 66 7.48 -24.25 3.66
C LYS A 66 6.14 -23.51 3.83
N GLU A 67 5.12 -24.17 4.37
CA GLU A 67 3.79 -23.56 4.54
C GLU A 67 3.83 -22.39 5.55
N GLN A 68 4.59 -22.55 6.62
CA GLN A 68 4.84 -21.50 7.60
C GLN A 68 5.61 -20.33 6.98
N PHE A 69 6.59 -20.57 6.11
CA PHE A 69 7.31 -19.53 5.39
C PHE A 69 6.40 -18.73 4.45
N ILE A 70 5.56 -19.41 3.66
CA ILE A 70 4.55 -18.76 2.79
C ILE A 70 3.65 -17.85 3.63
N TYR A 71 3.20 -18.36 4.77
CA TYR A 71 2.33 -17.62 5.67
C TYR A 71 3.06 -16.42 6.35
N PHE A 72 4.32 -16.60 6.72
CA PHE A 72 5.18 -15.54 7.25
C PHE A 72 5.32 -14.39 6.24
N GLN A 73 5.65 -14.72 4.99
CA GLN A 73 5.80 -13.72 3.94
C GLN A 73 4.46 -13.03 3.64
N HIS A 74 3.36 -13.79 3.59
CA HIS A 74 2.03 -13.23 3.45
C HIS A 74 1.68 -12.23 4.56
N LYS A 75 1.99 -12.53 5.83
CA LYS A 75 1.73 -11.58 6.94
C LYS A 75 2.66 -10.39 6.95
N ALA A 76 3.92 -10.56 6.55
CA ALA A 76 4.85 -9.47 6.36
C ALA A 76 4.38 -8.51 5.26
N GLU A 77 3.93 -9.03 4.12
CA GLU A 77 3.44 -8.25 2.99
C GLU A 77 2.07 -7.63 3.27
N SER A 78 1.15 -8.36 3.90
CA SER A 78 -0.14 -7.82 4.36
C SER A 78 0.04 -6.58 5.24
N LYS A 79 1.06 -6.55 6.10
CA LYS A 79 1.40 -5.37 6.91
C LYS A 79 1.87 -4.18 6.08
N LEU A 80 2.61 -4.42 5.00
CA LEU A 80 3.02 -3.39 4.05
C LEU A 80 1.80 -2.84 3.29
N TYR A 81 0.89 -3.71 2.83
CA TYR A 81 -0.35 -3.29 2.17
C TYR A 81 -1.33 -2.57 3.09
N THR A 82 -1.41 -2.95 4.37
CA THR A 82 -2.19 -2.16 5.34
C THR A 82 -1.59 -0.77 5.55
N ARG A 83 -0.25 -0.67 5.53
CA ARG A 83 0.47 0.60 5.71
C ARG A 83 0.44 1.48 4.45
N TYR A 84 0.27 0.88 3.27
CA TYR A 84 0.22 1.58 1.99
C TYR A 84 -1.11 1.34 1.29
N VAL A 85 -2.06 2.24 1.54
CA VAL A 85 -3.13 2.50 0.57
C VAL A 85 -3.14 3.99 0.24
N PRO A 86 -2.71 4.39 -0.97
CA PRO A 86 -2.93 5.74 -1.45
C PRO A 86 -4.43 6.03 -1.42
N GLY A 87 -4.86 6.95 -0.56
CA GLY A 87 -6.24 7.41 -0.47
C GLY A 87 -7.21 6.57 0.38
N THR A 88 -6.76 5.54 1.11
CA THR A 88 -7.67 4.79 2.01
C THR A 88 -7.14 4.84 3.44
N ARG A 89 -7.94 5.43 4.36
CA ARG A 89 -7.60 5.59 5.78
C ARG A 89 -7.30 4.23 6.40
N ASP A 90 -6.05 4.04 6.81
CA ASP A 90 -5.62 2.90 7.60
C ASP A 90 -6.28 2.99 9.00
N ILE A 91 -7.33 2.19 9.20
CA ILE A 91 -8.11 2.15 10.45
C ILE A 91 -7.21 1.67 11.60
N ALA A 92 -6.17 0.89 11.31
CA ALA A 92 -5.18 0.48 12.30
C ALA A 92 -4.25 1.65 12.66
N ALA A 93 -3.85 2.49 11.69
CA ALA A 93 -3.02 3.68 11.94
C ALA A 93 -3.66 4.70 12.90
N SER A 94 -4.99 4.72 12.97
CA SER A 94 -5.76 5.59 13.88
C SER A 94 -6.02 4.95 15.26
N ALA A 95 -5.70 3.67 15.48
CA ALA A 95 -6.06 2.96 16.70
C ALA A 95 -5.30 3.43 17.95
N TRP A 96 -4.17 4.13 17.77
CA TRP A 96 -3.32 4.65 18.86
C TRP A 96 -3.39 6.18 19.00
N LYS A 97 -4.23 6.85 18.20
CA LYS A 97 -4.38 8.31 18.22
C LYS A 97 -5.50 8.71 19.16
N ASP A 98 -5.23 9.64 20.06
CA ASP A 98 -6.25 10.19 20.96
C ASP A 98 -7.25 11.06 20.18
N ALA A 99 -8.47 11.23 20.73
CA ALA A 99 -9.55 11.96 20.07
C ALA A 99 -9.15 13.39 19.62
N ALA A 100 -8.26 14.06 20.35
CA ALA A 100 -7.75 15.38 20.01
C ALA A 100 -6.85 15.37 18.77
N GLN A 101 -5.99 14.36 18.61
CA GLN A 101 -5.11 14.23 17.45
C GLN A 101 -5.91 13.90 16.19
N LEU A 102 -6.97 13.10 16.33
CA LEU A 102 -7.89 12.82 15.22
C LEU A 102 -8.66 14.06 14.77
N GLN A 103 -9.02 14.96 15.69
CA GLN A 103 -9.67 16.23 15.35
C GLN A 103 -8.72 17.15 14.57
N GLU A 104 -7.46 17.24 14.98
CA GLU A 104 -6.47 18.06 14.27
C GLU A 104 -6.22 17.55 12.85
N GLU A 105 -6.13 16.23 12.65
CA GLU A 105 -6.00 15.64 11.31
C GLU A 105 -7.24 15.88 10.44
N ILE A 106 -8.45 15.81 11.02
CA ILE A 106 -9.68 16.14 10.28
C ILE A 106 -9.64 17.59 9.80
N ILE A 107 -9.24 18.54 10.66
CA ILE A 107 -9.14 19.95 10.31
C ILE A 107 -8.14 20.18 9.16
N VAL A 108 -6.99 19.49 9.21
CA VAL A 108 -5.98 19.58 8.14
C VAL A 108 -6.53 19.02 6.82
N VAL A 109 -7.19 17.86 6.86
CA VAL A 109 -7.77 17.24 5.67
C VAL A 109 -8.89 18.11 5.09
N GLU A 110 -9.74 18.70 5.91
CA GLU A 110 -10.78 19.63 5.46
C GLU A 110 -10.17 20.84 4.75
N LYS A 111 -9.09 21.40 5.29
CA LYS A 111 -8.36 22.50 4.66
C LYS A 111 -7.75 22.09 3.33
N ASP A 112 -7.16 20.91 3.25
CA ASP A 112 -6.56 20.39 2.01
C ASP A 112 -7.64 20.17 0.94
N ILE A 113 -8.79 19.61 1.29
CA ILE A 113 -9.94 19.43 0.38
C ILE A 113 -10.37 20.78 -0.20
N VAL A 114 -10.51 21.81 0.63
CA VAL A 114 -10.89 23.15 0.16
C VAL A 114 -9.86 23.70 -0.81
N SER A 115 -8.57 23.58 -0.49
CA SER A 115 -7.50 24.05 -1.39
C SER A 115 -7.48 23.29 -2.73
N PHE A 116 -7.73 21.99 -2.71
CA PHE A 116 -7.82 21.18 -3.92
C PHE A 116 -9.01 21.60 -4.78
N GLU A 117 -10.16 21.87 -4.16
CA GLU A 117 -11.36 22.32 -4.85
C GLU A 117 -11.14 23.67 -5.54
N GLU A 118 -10.44 24.61 -4.88
CA GLU A 118 -10.04 25.89 -5.49
C GLU A 118 -9.17 25.67 -6.73
N THR A 119 -8.13 24.82 -6.64
CA THR A 119 -7.27 24.53 -7.79
C THR A 119 -8.03 23.83 -8.93
N ARG A 120 -9.03 23.01 -8.62
CA ARG A 120 -9.87 22.34 -9.61
C ARG A 120 -10.72 23.35 -10.38
N VAL A 121 -11.37 24.27 -9.67
CA VAL A 121 -12.17 25.34 -10.28
C VAL A 121 -11.31 26.23 -11.18
N GLU A 122 -10.10 26.59 -10.74
CA GLU A 122 -9.18 27.36 -11.58
C GLU A 122 -8.74 26.60 -12.84
N ALA A 123 -8.50 25.29 -12.73
CA ALA A 123 -8.13 24.46 -13.87
C ALA A 123 -9.29 24.32 -14.87
N GLU A 124 -10.53 24.17 -14.38
CA GLU A 124 -11.73 24.12 -15.21
C GLU A 124 -11.97 25.44 -15.95
N ALA A 125 -11.77 26.59 -15.29
CA ALA A 125 -11.88 27.90 -15.93
C ALA A 125 -10.85 28.07 -17.07
N LYS A 126 -9.59 27.69 -16.83
CA LYS A 126 -8.54 27.72 -17.86
C LYS A 126 -8.85 26.78 -19.03
N LEU A 127 -9.46 25.64 -18.77
CA LEU A 127 -9.85 24.69 -19.81
C LEU A 127 -10.96 25.30 -20.70
N ALA A 128 -11.95 25.97 -20.09
CA ALA A 128 -13.02 26.64 -20.83
C ALA A 128 -12.47 27.72 -21.77
N ASP A 129 -11.54 28.56 -21.30
CA ASP A 129 -10.88 29.59 -22.12
C ASP A 129 -10.10 28.98 -23.30
N LEU A 130 -9.38 27.87 -23.06
CA LEU A 130 -8.66 27.16 -24.11
C LEU A 130 -9.59 26.54 -25.15
N THR A 131 -10.73 25.99 -24.73
CA THR A 131 -11.72 25.47 -25.67
C THR A 131 -12.32 26.57 -26.53
N GLN A 132 -12.63 27.73 -25.94
CA GLN A 132 -13.16 28.88 -26.68
C GLN A 132 -12.15 29.40 -27.70
N THR A 133 -10.89 29.60 -27.30
CA THR A 133 -9.83 30.06 -28.21
C THR A 133 -9.54 29.05 -29.33
N SER A 134 -9.61 27.75 -29.04
CA SER A 134 -9.52 26.68 -30.05
C SER A 134 -10.64 26.76 -31.08
N ASP A 135 -11.89 26.96 -30.64
CA ASP A 135 -13.05 27.07 -31.54
C ASP A 135 -12.99 28.33 -32.41
N GLU A 136 -12.52 29.46 -31.86
CA GLU A 136 -12.29 30.71 -32.60
C GLU A 136 -11.21 30.53 -33.69
N MET A 137 -10.08 29.88 -33.37
CA MET A 137 -9.03 29.57 -34.35
C MET A 137 -9.49 28.63 -35.46
N ASN A 138 -10.28 27.60 -35.12
CA ASN A 138 -10.85 26.67 -36.09
C ASN A 138 -11.85 27.38 -37.03
N GLY A 139 -12.66 28.31 -36.50
CA GLY A 139 -13.53 29.17 -37.30
C GLY A 139 -12.74 30.00 -38.32
N LEU A 140 -11.68 30.67 -37.89
CA LEU A 140 -10.78 31.48 -38.74
C LEU A 140 -10.06 30.67 -39.83
N ALA A 141 -9.64 29.44 -39.52
CA ALA A 141 -9.04 28.54 -40.50
C ALA A 141 -10.03 28.11 -41.60
N GLY A 142 -11.32 28.01 -41.27
CA GLY A 142 -12.40 27.77 -42.23
C GLY A 142 -12.58 28.91 -43.23
N TYR A 143 -12.51 30.16 -42.78
CA TYR A 143 -12.65 31.34 -43.64
C TYR A 143 -11.49 31.53 -44.63
N LYS A 144 -10.26 31.10 -44.29
CA LYS A 144 -9.11 31.18 -45.19
C LYS A 144 -9.09 30.11 -46.30
N LYS A 145 -9.86 29.03 -46.18
CA LYS A 145 -9.94 27.97 -47.21
C LYS A 145 -11.00 28.25 -48.29
N THR A 146 -11.89 29.22 -48.05
CA THR A 146 -13.01 29.56 -48.94
C THR A 146 -12.80 30.86 -49.74
N THR A 147 -11.64 31.50 -49.61
CA THR A 147 -11.19 32.63 -50.45
C THR A 147 -10.05 32.18 -51.35
#